data_AF-A0A926CPZ6-F1
#
_entry.id   AF-A0A926CPZ6-F1
#
_cell.length_a   1.000
_cell.length_b   1.000
_cell.length_c   1.000
_cell.angle_alpha   90.00
_cell.angle_beta   90.00
_cell.angle_gamma   90.00
#
_symmetry.space_group_name_H-M   'P 1'
#
loop_
_entity.id
_entity.type
_entity.pdbx_description
1 polymer ?
#
loop_
_entity_poly.entity_id
_entity_poly.type
_entity_poly.pdbx_seq_one_letter_code
_entity_poly.pdbx_strand_id
1 'polypeptide(L)'
;MTFAAQICIPLLLTITLGAQEVDTILTKTKKATSILDEVEDPAERKAYLALRAATDPLSRRSLATTFLHRYPGSWLLAQVYEAAAKSSMELSDDPSALSYARRSLQIYPENPLLLVPVAIVQARRGETRAAIESARTALEYLDRFAKPAGIAARDWKKIAGQLRESATQILNSAGQKYTSPGAASRANASGSSYAGSLACKTCHIDQFVSWSQTGMARMLRPVDAESVIGDFETKYIVAGGTAAQMSRHKALFFMDLRRTSGGWDRYRVDFTIGSKWQQAYATRMPSGELHVLPIQYNKLRKSWINYWSTIDPHGSERSETGEFYRARDVTSYQQNCAPCHTSQPNASSFREPGVNCEMCHGPSAAHASGNPAPWSFRNLDHKSYVDVCAQCHAQSALREPQMFPPRYERRPYVEFSRRAFYRDGRFRETTFIVEAFERSSCFRKGKAHCGSCHDPHPPNPSENQKSLRFLNDPDQMCLQCHDGSFTAIKHTHHEPKTEGSRCTSCHMPRIMNSLLFLAGNHQIDDKPNAAMTAQFGQTESPNACLQCHGNRSAQWLTEQLRSW
;
A
#
# COMPACT_ATOMS: atom_id res chain seq x y z
N MET A 1 -39.92 24.06 -7.02
CA MET A 1 -39.83 24.13 -8.49
C MET A 1 -38.89 23.03 -8.96
N THR A 2 -39.36 22.24 -9.91
CA THR A 2 -38.99 20.86 -10.25
C THR A 2 -37.53 20.64 -10.66
N PHE A 3 -36.79 19.86 -9.85
CA PHE A 3 -35.40 19.42 -10.08
C PHE A 3 -35.27 18.24 -11.08
N ALA A 4 -36.37 17.79 -11.70
CA ALA A 4 -36.46 16.46 -12.30
C ALA A 4 -36.43 16.40 -13.84
N ALA A 5 -36.22 17.49 -14.56
CA ALA A 5 -36.42 17.48 -16.02
C ALA A 5 -35.36 18.29 -16.79
N GLN A 6 -34.08 17.87 -16.77
CA GLN A 6 -33.11 18.27 -17.81
C GLN A 6 -31.73 17.58 -17.77
N ILE A 7 -31.59 16.38 -17.21
CA ILE A 7 -30.35 15.62 -17.39
C ILE A 7 -30.56 14.60 -18.52
N CYS A 8 -30.46 15.06 -19.77
CA CYS A 8 -30.18 14.17 -20.90
C CYS A 8 -28.74 13.67 -20.78
N ILE A 9 -28.50 12.67 -19.92
CA ILE A 9 -27.23 11.94 -19.90
C ILE A 9 -27.24 11.07 -21.17
N PRO A 10 -26.31 11.25 -22.12
CA PRO A 10 -26.22 10.31 -23.24
C PRO A 10 -26.00 8.92 -22.65
N LEU A 11 -26.77 7.97 -23.17
CA LEU A 11 -26.81 6.57 -22.78
C LEU A 11 -25.38 5.98 -22.67
N LEU A 12 -24.77 6.06 -21.49
CA LEU A 12 -23.46 5.46 -21.18
C LEU A 12 -23.52 3.93 -21.09
N LEU A 13 -24.71 3.35 -21.32
CA LEU A 13 -25.03 1.93 -21.16
C LEU A 13 -24.61 1.05 -22.36
N THR A 14 -23.99 1.60 -23.41
CA THR A 14 -23.58 0.83 -24.59
C THR A 14 -22.07 0.76 -24.79
N ILE A 15 -21.27 0.87 -23.72
CA ILE A 15 -19.94 0.30 -23.75
C ILE A 15 -20.05 -1.08 -23.12
N THR A 16 -20.26 -2.09 -23.97
CA THR A 16 -19.97 -3.49 -23.67
C THR A 16 -18.46 -3.63 -23.45
N LEU A 17 -17.98 -3.15 -22.31
CA LEU A 17 -16.70 -3.56 -21.76
C LEU A 17 -16.88 -5.05 -21.44
N GLY A 18 -16.46 -5.91 -22.37
CA GLY A 18 -16.20 -7.31 -22.07
C GLY A 18 -15.42 -7.32 -20.75
N ALA A 19 -15.90 -8.11 -19.79
CA ALA A 19 -15.46 -8.05 -18.40
C ALA A 19 -13.93 -7.93 -18.36
N GLN A 20 -13.46 -6.88 -17.71
CA GLN A 20 -12.11 -6.35 -17.80
C GLN A 20 -11.06 -7.40 -17.35
N GLU A 21 -9.88 -7.41 -17.97
CA GLU A 21 -8.71 -8.02 -17.32
C GLU A 21 -8.16 -7.00 -16.33
N VAL A 22 -8.44 -7.21 -15.06
CA VAL A 22 -8.17 -6.23 -13.99
C VAL A 22 -6.91 -6.57 -13.18
N ASP A 23 -6.25 -7.68 -13.50
CA ASP A 23 -5.32 -8.30 -12.57
C ASP A 23 -4.00 -8.61 -13.29
N THR A 24 -2.94 -7.84 -13.02
CA THR A 24 -1.62 -8.06 -13.63
C THR A 24 -0.50 -7.65 -12.69
N ILE A 25 0.20 -8.64 -12.14
CA ILE A 25 1.43 -8.45 -11.36
C ILE A 25 2.63 -8.28 -12.32
N LEU A 26 3.55 -7.37 -11.99
CA LEU A 26 4.80 -7.20 -12.73
C LEU A 26 5.93 -8.07 -12.20
N THR A 27 6.44 -8.94 -13.06
CA THR A 27 7.88 -9.15 -13.25
C THR A 27 8.24 -8.63 -14.64
N LYS A 28 9.41 -8.01 -14.80
CA LYS A 28 9.92 -7.54 -16.11
C LYS A 28 10.16 -8.70 -17.11
N THR A 29 9.97 -9.93 -16.67
CA THR A 29 10.06 -11.15 -17.46
C THR A 29 8.94 -12.12 -17.07
N LYS A 30 8.12 -12.49 -18.07
CA LYS A 30 7.03 -13.50 -18.13
C LYS A 30 5.75 -13.28 -17.30
N LYS A 31 4.65 -13.12 -18.05
CA LYS A 31 3.21 -13.23 -17.75
C LYS A 31 2.74 -12.63 -16.42
N ALA A 32 2.00 -11.54 -16.54
CA ALA A 32 1.05 -11.03 -15.55
C ALA A 32 0.33 -12.16 -14.80
N THR A 33 0.58 -12.32 -13.49
CA THR A 33 -0.25 -13.17 -12.64
C THR A 33 -1.51 -12.38 -12.23
N SER A 34 -2.68 -13.00 -12.38
CA SER A 34 -4.00 -12.43 -12.05
C SER A 34 -4.58 -13.04 -10.77
N ILE A 35 -5.54 -12.37 -10.11
CA ILE A 35 -6.33 -12.98 -9.01
C ILE A 35 -7.00 -14.26 -9.50
N LEU A 36 -7.44 -14.27 -10.77
CA LEU A 36 -8.00 -15.44 -11.43
C LEU A 36 -7.00 -16.60 -11.57
N ASP A 37 -5.69 -16.33 -11.70
CA ASP A 37 -4.66 -17.37 -11.72
C ASP A 37 -4.39 -17.94 -10.32
N GLU A 38 -4.85 -17.26 -9.28
CA GLU A 38 -4.74 -17.69 -7.88
C GLU A 38 -6.03 -18.37 -7.36
N VAL A 39 -7.05 -18.56 -8.21
CA VAL A 39 -8.24 -19.37 -7.92
C VAL A 39 -7.90 -20.84 -8.16
N GLU A 40 -7.81 -21.59 -7.06
CA GLU A 40 -7.36 -22.98 -7.07
C GLU A 40 -8.44 -23.96 -7.57
N ASP A 41 -9.73 -23.67 -7.35
CA ASP A 41 -10.84 -24.51 -7.81
C ASP A 41 -11.10 -24.28 -9.33
N PRO A 42 -10.88 -25.30 -10.19
CA PRO A 42 -11.14 -25.17 -11.63
C PRO A 42 -12.61 -24.91 -11.96
N ALA A 43 -13.56 -25.38 -11.13
CA ALA A 43 -14.98 -25.16 -11.33
C ALA A 43 -15.37 -23.71 -11.03
N GLU A 44 -14.81 -23.12 -9.96
CA GLU A 44 -14.95 -21.70 -9.65
C GLU A 44 -14.42 -20.84 -10.81
N ARG A 45 -13.20 -21.15 -11.28
CA ARG A 45 -12.58 -20.44 -12.41
C ARG A 45 -13.45 -20.49 -13.66
N LYS A 46 -13.99 -21.67 -14.00
CA LYS A 46 -14.89 -21.86 -15.15
C LYS A 46 -16.19 -21.06 -14.99
N ALA A 47 -16.79 -21.06 -13.81
CA ALA A 47 -18.01 -20.31 -13.53
C ALA A 47 -17.81 -18.80 -13.70
N TYR A 48 -16.68 -18.27 -13.22
CA TYR A 48 -16.36 -16.86 -13.39
C TYR A 48 -16.11 -16.50 -14.87
N LEU A 49 -15.38 -17.34 -15.62
CA LEU A 49 -15.17 -17.13 -17.05
C LEU A 49 -16.50 -17.13 -17.84
N ALA A 50 -17.45 -17.99 -17.47
CA ALA A 50 -18.79 -17.99 -18.06
C ALA A 50 -19.55 -16.68 -17.78
N LEU A 51 -19.50 -16.19 -16.54
CA LEU A 51 -20.05 -14.87 -16.18
C LEU A 51 -19.42 -13.75 -17.03
N ARG A 52 -18.09 -13.77 -17.22
CA ARG A 52 -17.37 -12.78 -18.04
C ARG A 52 -17.77 -12.80 -19.52
N ALA A 53 -18.05 -13.98 -20.05
CA ALA A 53 -18.42 -14.16 -21.45
C ALA A 53 -19.89 -13.79 -21.76
N ALA A 54 -20.76 -13.73 -20.75
CA ALA A 54 -22.16 -13.39 -20.94
C ALA A 54 -22.33 -11.91 -21.32
N THR A 55 -23.07 -11.65 -22.39
CA THR A 55 -23.35 -10.29 -22.89
C THR A 55 -24.70 -9.76 -22.43
N ASP A 56 -25.72 -10.64 -22.39
CA ASP A 56 -27.07 -10.31 -21.93
C ASP A 56 -27.11 -9.99 -20.42
N PRO A 57 -27.73 -8.87 -19.98
CA PRO A 57 -27.78 -8.47 -18.58
C PRO A 57 -28.57 -9.42 -17.67
N LEU A 58 -29.65 -10.07 -18.16
CA LEU A 58 -30.39 -11.05 -17.36
C LEU A 58 -29.53 -12.27 -17.05
N SER A 59 -28.87 -12.80 -18.08
CA SER A 59 -27.94 -13.93 -17.97
C SER A 59 -26.75 -13.58 -17.07
N ARG A 60 -26.11 -12.42 -17.26
CA ARG A 60 -25.02 -11.94 -16.38
C ARG A 60 -25.45 -11.86 -14.91
N ARG A 61 -26.60 -11.25 -14.63
CA ARG A 61 -27.11 -11.15 -13.25
C ARG A 61 -27.42 -12.52 -12.64
N SER A 62 -27.99 -13.42 -13.42
CA SER A 62 -28.29 -14.81 -13.00
C SER A 62 -27.03 -15.60 -12.68
N LEU A 63 -26.03 -15.56 -13.57
CA LEU A 63 -24.73 -16.20 -13.37
C LEU A 63 -23.99 -15.62 -12.17
N ALA A 64 -24.02 -14.30 -12.00
CA ALA A 64 -23.40 -13.64 -10.84
C ALA A 64 -24.07 -14.08 -9.54
N THR A 65 -25.40 -14.10 -9.48
CA THR A 65 -26.15 -14.54 -8.29
C THR A 65 -25.85 -16.00 -7.95
N THR A 66 -25.81 -16.86 -8.97
CA THR A 66 -25.45 -18.28 -8.83
C THR A 66 -24.02 -18.43 -8.30
N PHE A 67 -23.08 -17.65 -8.83
CA PHE A 67 -21.69 -17.65 -8.38
C PHE A 67 -21.58 -17.24 -6.91
N LEU A 68 -22.25 -16.15 -6.50
CA LEU A 68 -22.24 -15.65 -5.12
C LEU A 68 -22.77 -16.69 -4.12
N HIS A 69 -23.81 -17.43 -4.51
CA HIS A 69 -24.37 -18.50 -3.68
C HIS A 69 -23.43 -19.72 -3.59
N ARG A 70 -22.82 -20.12 -4.71
CA ARG A 70 -21.98 -21.32 -4.79
C ARG A 70 -20.58 -21.11 -4.21
N TYR A 71 -20.03 -19.91 -4.34
CA TYR A 71 -18.67 -19.56 -3.94
C TYR A 71 -18.64 -18.34 -3.00
N PRO A 72 -19.32 -18.38 -1.84
CA PRO A 72 -19.45 -17.23 -0.93
C PRO A 72 -18.13 -16.81 -0.28
N GLY A 73 -17.07 -17.62 -0.40
CA GLY A 73 -15.71 -17.32 0.04
C GLY A 73 -14.75 -16.93 -1.09
N SER A 74 -15.21 -16.76 -2.33
CA SER A 74 -14.35 -16.50 -3.49
C SER A 74 -13.51 -15.22 -3.34
N TRP A 75 -12.34 -15.17 -3.98
CA TRP A 75 -11.57 -13.94 -4.16
C TRP A 75 -12.16 -12.99 -5.19
N LEU A 76 -13.10 -13.47 -6.01
CA LEU A 76 -13.71 -12.74 -7.13
C LEU A 76 -15.02 -12.05 -6.74
N LEU A 77 -15.39 -12.06 -5.45
CA LEU A 77 -16.68 -11.54 -4.99
C LEU A 77 -16.90 -10.08 -5.38
N ALA A 78 -15.89 -9.23 -5.27
CA ALA A 78 -16.02 -7.82 -5.63
C ALA A 78 -16.37 -7.63 -7.12
N GLN A 79 -15.69 -8.37 -8.00
CA GLN A 79 -15.93 -8.35 -9.45
C GLN A 79 -17.30 -8.96 -9.80
N VAL A 80 -17.72 -10.01 -9.10
CA VAL A 80 -19.02 -10.65 -9.30
C VAL A 80 -20.16 -9.73 -8.82
N TYR A 81 -19.99 -9.07 -7.66
CA TYR A 81 -20.91 -8.04 -7.19
C TYR A 81 -20.98 -6.84 -8.14
N GLU A 82 -19.84 -6.40 -8.69
CA GLU A 82 -19.81 -5.34 -9.70
C GLU A 82 -20.60 -5.74 -10.96
N ALA A 83 -20.40 -6.97 -11.46
CA ALA A 83 -21.13 -7.48 -12.60
C ALA A 83 -22.64 -7.53 -12.33
N ALA A 84 -23.05 -7.99 -11.15
CA ALA A 84 -24.46 -8.00 -10.73
C ALA A 84 -25.03 -6.58 -10.60
N ALA A 85 -24.25 -5.63 -10.06
CA ALA A 85 -24.64 -4.24 -9.94
C ALA A 85 -24.89 -3.60 -11.31
N LYS A 86 -23.91 -3.68 -12.22
CA LYS A 86 -24.00 -3.13 -13.57
C LYS A 86 -25.15 -3.76 -14.36
N SER A 87 -25.31 -5.08 -14.28
CA SER A 87 -26.44 -5.77 -14.92
C SER A 87 -27.79 -5.31 -14.37
N SER A 88 -27.89 -5.04 -13.06
CA SER A 88 -29.12 -4.52 -12.46
C SER A 88 -29.40 -3.07 -12.90
N MET A 89 -28.37 -2.24 -13.09
CA MET A 89 -28.52 -0.88 -13.64
C MET A 89 -29.06 -0.93 -15.07
N GLU A 90 -28.55 -1.84 -15.90
CA GLU A 90 -29.03 -2.07 -17.28
C GLU A 90 -30.49 -2.52 -17.32
N LEU A 91 -30.93 -3.28 -16.30
CA LEU A 91 -32.31 -3.73 -16.13
C LEU A 91 -33.21 -2.71 -15.42
N SER A 92 -32.70 -1.50 -15.13
CA SER A 92 -33.40 -0.45 -14.38
C SER A 92 -33.87 -0.88 -12.97
N ASP A 93 -33.21 -1.86 -12.37
CA ASP A 93 -33.42 -2.32 -11.00
C ASP A 93 -32.44 -1.61 -10.05
N ASP A 94 -32.72 -0.34 -9.78
CA ASP A 94 -31.85 0.51 -8.97
C ASP A 94 -31.61 0.02 -7.53
N PRO A 95 -32.63 -0.50 -6.79
CA PRO A 95 -32.40 -1.04 -5.46
C PRO A 95 -31.39 -2.18 -5.44
N SER A 96 -31.52 -3.15 -6.35
CA SER A 96 -30.56 -4.25 -6.47
C SER A 96 -29.19 -3.75 -6.93
N ALA A 97 -29.16 -2.80 -7.88
CA ALA A 97 -27.91 -2.21 -8.36
C ALA A 97 -27.11 -1.56 -7.22
N LEU A 98 -27.74 -0.72 -6.41
CA LEU A 98 -27.08 -0.05 -5.27
C LEU A 98 -26.70 -1.04 -4.17
N SER A 99 -27.51 -2.09 -3.94
CA SER A 99 -27.20 -3.15 -2.98
C SER A 99 -25.94 -3.91 -3.36
N TYR A 100 -25.86 -4.40 -4.60
CA TYR A 100 -24.68 -5.09 -5.11
C TYR A 100 -23.46 -4.16 -5.21
N ALA A 101 -23.64 -2.92 -5.66
CA ALA A 101 -22.56 -1.96 -5.74
C ALA A 101 -21.97 -1.66 -4.36
N ARG A 102 -22.81 -1.55 -3.32
CA ARG A 102 -22.34 -1.37 -1.94
C ARG A 102 -21.48 -2.55 -1.49
N ARG A 103 -21.85 -3.79 -1.82
CA ARG A 103 -21.05 -4.98 -1.49
C ARG A 103 -19.72 -5.01 -2.23
N SER A 104 -19.72 -4.66 -3.51
CA SER A 104 -18.49 -4.55 -4.32
C SER A 104 -17.56 -3.47 -3.78
N LEU A 105 -18.06 -2.25 -3.57
CA LEU A 105 -17.30 -1.10 -3.10
C LEU A 105 -16.89 -1.20 -1.62
N GLN A 106 -17.55 -2.06 -0.84
CA GLN A 106 -17.09 -2.41 0.52
C GLN A 106 -15.77 -3.20 0.49
N ILE A 107 -15.56 -4.03 -0.54
CA ILE A 107 -14.34 -4.81 -0.73
C ILE A 107 -13.30 -3.97 -1.52
N TYR A 108 -13.69 -3.38 -2.65
CA TYR A 108 -12.82 -2.56 -3.51
C TYR A 108 -13.39 -1.16 -3.72
N PRO A 109 -13.15 -0.21 -2.80
CA PRO A 109 -13.69 1.14 -2.91
C PRO A 109 -13.06 1.97 -4.05
N GLU A 110 -11.89 1.62 -4.56
CA GLU A 110 -11.15 2.34 -5.61
C GLU A 110 -11.55 1.98 -7.04
N ASN A 111 -12.86 1.87 -7.29
CA ASN A 111 -13.37 1.49 -8.60
C ASN A 111 -14.14 2.65 -9.26
N PRO A 112 -13.48 3.57 -10.01
CA PRO A 112 -14.18 4.65 -10.70
C PRO A 112 -15.15 4.13 -11.78
N LEU A 113 -14.95 2.91 -12.30
CA LEU A 113 -15.83 2.27 -13.28
C LEU A 113 -17.16 1.81 -12.68
N LEU A 114 -17.26 1.72 -11.35
CA LEU A 114 -18.49 1.45 -10.62
C LEU A 114 -19.01 2.70 -9.89
N LEU A 115 -18.12 3.54 -9.35
CA LEU A 115 -18.50 4.76 -8.63
C LEU A 115 -19.27 5.77 -9.50
N VAL A 116 -18.87 5.97 -10.75
CA VAL A 116 -19.58 6.90 -11.64
C VAL A 116 -21.00 6.39 -11.95
N PRO A 117 -21.22 5.14 -12.38
CA PRO A 117 -22.56 4.58 -12.50
C PRO A 117 -23.40 4.66 -11.22
N VAL A 118 -22.80 4.39 -10.05
CA VAL A 118 -23.46 4.55 -8.75
C VAL A 118 -23.90 5.99 -8.51
N ALA A 119 -23.02 6.97 -8.79
CA ALA A 119 -23.35 8.39 -8.66
C ALA A 119 -24.52 8.79 -9.58
N ILE A 120 -24.58 8.24 -10.80
CA ILE A 120 -25.68 8.47 -11.74
C ILE A 120 -27.00 7.90 -11.18
N VAL A 121 -27.00 6.65 -10.70
CA VAL A 121 -28.20 6.03 -10.10
C VAL A 121 -28.67 6.80 -8.87
N GLN A 122 -27.75 7.20 -7.99
CA GLN A 122 -28.04 8.03 -6.81
C GLN A 122 -28.66 9.37 -7.21
N ALA A 123 -28.09 10.06 -8.20
CA ALA A 123 -28.62 11.33 -8.69
C ALA A 123 -30.05 11.17 -9.25
N ARG A 124 -30.29 10.10 -10.02
CA ARG A 124 -31.61 9.80 -10.62
C ARG A 124 -32.68 9.48 -9.57
N ARG A 125 -32.26 8.95 -8.42
CA ARG A 125 -33.13 8.70 -7.24
C ARG A 125 -33.30 9.91 -6.32
N GLY A 126 -32.67 11.05 -6.62
CA GLY A 126 -32.69 12.24 -5.76
C GLY A 126 -31.78 12.17 -4.53
N GLU A 127 -30.87 11.21 -4.46
CA GLU A 127 -29.90 11.03 -3.37
C GLU A 127 -28.69 11.97 -3.54
N THR A 128 -28.94 13.28 -3.64
CA THR A 128 -27.95 14.30 -4.08
C THR A 128 -26.64 14.26 -3.30
N ARG A 129 -26.69 14.14 -1.97
CA ARG A 129 -25.48 14.11 -1.14
C ARG A 129 -24.60 12.89 -1.46
N ALA A 130 -25.21 11.72 -1.61
CA ALA A 130 -24.50 10.48 -1.92
C ALA A 130 -23.92 10.53 -3.34
N ALA A 131 -24.69 11.08 -4.30
CA ALA A 131 -24.23 11.25 -5.68
C ALA A 131 -22.98 12.16 -5.77
N ILE A 132 -22.98 13.28 -5.04
CA ILE A 132 -21.82 14.19 -4.96
C ILE A 132 -20.59 13.48 -4.39
N GLU A 133 -20.76 12.71 -3.31
CA GLU A 133 -19.67 11.98 -2.67
C GLU A 133 -19.07 10.93 -3.62
N SER A 134 -19.91 10.11 -4.25
CA SER A 134 -19.50 9.11 -5.23
C SER A 134 -18.79 9.74 -6.44
N ALA A 135 -19.35 10.83 -7.00
CA ALA A 135 -18.77 11.53 -8.15
C ALA A 135 -17.40 12.16 -7.84
N ARG A 136 -17.27 12.83 -6.69
CA ARG A 136 -15.99 13.42 -6.25
C ARG A 136 -14.93 12.35 -6.03
N THR A 137 -15.31 11.25 -5.39
CA THR A 137 -14.42 10.11 -5.13
C THR A 137 -13.96 9.48 -6.45
N ALA A 138 -14.85 9.32 -7.42
CA ALA A 138 -14.49 8.81 -8.74
C ALA A 138 -13.49 9.71 -9.47
N LEU A 139 -13.69 11.03 -9.44
CA LEU A 139 -12.76 11.99 -10.05
C LEU A 139 -11.38 11.95 -9.40
N GLU A 140 -11.32 11.85 -8.08
CA GLU A 140 -10.07 11.69 -7.34
C GLU A 140 -9.30 10.44 -7.78
N TYR A 141 -9.99 9.31 -7.94
CA TYR A 141 -9.35 8.07 -8.42
C TYR A 141 -8.95 8.14 -9.89
N LEU A 142 -9.71 8.81 -10.75
CA LEU A 142 -9.36 8.98 -12.17
C LEU A 142 -8.12 9.87 -12.36
N ASP A 143 -7.90 10.84 -11.46
CA ASP A 143 -6.71 11.69 -11.49
C ASP A 143 -5.47 11.01 -10.91
N ARG A 144 -5.68 10.08 -9.98
CA ARG A 144 -4.62 9.39 -9.26
C ARG A 144 -4.13 8.13 -9.97
N PHE A 145 -5.04 7.31 -10.47
CA PHE A 145 -4.70 6.00 -10.99
C PHE A 145 -4.42 6.02 -12.48
N ALA A 146 -3.36 5.32 -12.84
CA ALA A 146 -3.03 4.97 -14.21
C ALA A 146 -4.11 4.06 -14.80
N LYS A 147 -4.00 3.86 -16.11
CA LYS A 147 -4.85 2.95 -16.85
C LYS A 147 -4.77 1.50 -16.33
N PRO A 148 -5.91 0.80 -16.14
CA PRO A 148 -5.92 -0.64 -15.90
C PRO A 148 -5.20 -1.47 -16.97
N ALA A 149 -4.46 -2.50 -16.57
CA ALA A 149 -3.62 -3.33 -17.46
C ALA A 149 -4.38 -3.87 -18.68
N GLY A 150 -5.62 -4.36 -18.50
CA GLY A 150 -6.44 -4.96 -19.55
C GLY A 150 -7.16 -4.02 -20.52
N ILE A 151 -6.98 -2.69 -20.41
CA ILE A 151 -7.61 -1.71 -21.31
C ILE A 151 -6.54 -1.15 -22.23
N ALA A 152 -6.75 -1.01 -23.54
CA ALA A 152 -5.74 -0.36 -24.39
C ALA A 152 -5.63 1.14 -24.07
N ALA A 153 -4.44 1.74 -24.21
CA ALA A 153 -4.21 3.16 -23.88
C ALA A 153 -5.19 4.12 -24.58
N ARG A 154 -5.48 3.84 -25.85
CA ARG A 154 -6.45 4.61 -26.65
C ARG A 154 -7.87 4.51 -26.08
N ASP A 155 -8.28 3.32 -25.63
CA ASP A 155 -9.64 3.06 -25.16
C ASP A 155 -9.82 3.65 -23.77
N TRP A 156 -8.79 3.57 -22.92
CA TRP A 156 -8.80 4.20 -21.61
C TRP A 156 -8.92 5.71 -21.67
N LYS A 157 -8.20 6.37 -22.59
CA LYS A 157 -8.32 7.82 -22.77
C LYS A 157 -9.77 8.23 -23.02
N LYS A 158 -10.49 7.46 -23.85
CA LYS A 158 -11.91 7.65 -24.14
C LYS A 158 -12.78 7.38 -22.91
N ILE A 159 -12.62 6.21 -22.28
CA ILE A 159 -13.41 5.78 -21.10
C ILE A 159 -13.22 6.76 -19.94
N ALA A 160 -11.98 7.06 -19.55
CA ALA A 160 -11.67 7.99 -18.47
C ALA A 160 -12.19 9.41 -18.76
N GLY A 161 -12.15 9.86 -20.02
CA GLY A 161 -12.75 11.13 -20.44
C GLY A 161 -14.26 11.16 -20.18
N GLN A 162 -14.99 10.12 -20.59
CA GLN A 162 -16.44 10.02 -20.40
C GLN A 162 -16.84 9.92 -18.92
N LEU A 163 -16.07 9.17 -18.12
CA LEU A 163 -16.29 9.07 -16.68
C LEU A 163 -16.07 10.42 -15.97
N ARG A 164 -14.99 11.14 -16.34
CA ARG A 164 -14.72 12.48 -15.82
C ARG A 164 -15.83 13.45 -16.16
N GLU A 165 -16.28 13.45 -17.41
CA GLU A 165 -17.37 14.30 -17.87
C GLU A 165 -18.65 14.05 -17.06
N SER A 166 -19.05 12.78 -16.93
CA SER A 166 -20.25 12.38 -16.20
C SER A 166 -20.20 12.77 -14.73
N ALA A 167 -19.09 12.47 -14.05
CA ALA A 167 -18.91 12.84 -12.64
C ALA A 167 -18.90 14.36 -12.44
N THR A 168 -18.27 15.10 -13.36
CA THR A 168 -18.23 16.58 -13.31
C THR A 168 -19.62 17.17 -13.55
N GLN A 169 -20.41 16.61 -14.46
CA GLN A 169 -21.81 17.04 -14.68
C GLN A 169 -22.66 16.88 -13.42
N ILE A 170 -22.51 15.78 -12.67
CA ILE A 170 -23.19 15.56 -11.38
C ILE A 170 -22.79 16.62 -10.34
N LEU A 171 -21.51 16.98 -10.27
CA LEU A 171 -21.05 18.02 -9.35
C LEU A 171 -21.57 19.40 -9.75
N ASN A 172 -21.49 19.74 -11.03
CA ASN A 172 -21.95 21.03 -11.56
C ASN A 172 -23.46 21.22 -11.36
N SER A 173 -24.27 20.17 -11.57
CA SER A 173 -25.72 20.24 -11.33
C SER A 173 -26.08 20.45 -9.86
N ALA A 174 -25.16 20.12 -8.95
CA ALA A 174 -25.27 20.40 -7.52
C ALA A 174 -24.55 21.69 -7.06
N GLY A 175 -24.08 22.53 -8.00
CA GLY A 175 -23.35 23.76 -7.69
C GLY A 175 -21.96 23.54 -7.08
N GLN A 176 -21.39 22.34 -7.21
CA GLN A 176 -20.07 21.98 -6.71
C GLN A 176 -19.03 22.02 -7.83
N LYS A 177 -17.86 22.59 -7.56
CA LYS A 177 -16.71 22.51 -8.47
C LYS A 177 -15.73 21.42 -8.00
N TYR A 178 -15.15 20.71 -8.96
CA TYR A 178 -14.00 19.84 -8.71
C TYR A 178 -12.72 20.55 -9.17
N THR A 179 -11.78 20.73 -8.25
CA THR A 179 -10.43 21.20 -8.54
C THR A 179 -9.49 20.02 -8.40
N SER A 180 -8.90 19.57 -9.51
CA SER A 180 -7.90 18.51 -9.47
C SER A 180 -6.72 18.95 -8.60
N PRO A 181 -6.23 18.12 -7.67
CA PRO A 181 -5.06 18.43 -6.85
C PRO A 181 -3.78 18.72 -7.67
N GLY A 182 -3.74 18.32 -8.95
CA GLY A 182 -2.54 18.33 -9.80
C GLY A 182 -2.30 19.56 -10.69
N ALA A 183 -3.14 20.59 -10.65
CA ALA A 183 -3.06 21.70 -11.63
C ALA A 183 -1.94 22.74 -11.36
N ALA A 184 -1.17 22.62 -10.27
CA ALA A 184 -0.08 23.55 -9.95
C ALA A 184 1.32 22.97 -10.27
N SER A 185 2.02 23.68 -11.16
CA SER A 185 3.45 23.71 -11.49
C SER A 185 4.15 22.46 -12.06
N ARG A 186 4.51 22.54 -13.35
CA ARG A 186 5.68 21.90 -13.95
C ARG A 186 6.73 22.98 -14.24
N ALA A 187 7.97 22.81 -13.75
CA ALA A 187 9.15 23.49 -14.31
C ALA A 187 10.45 22.74 -13.94
N ASN A 188 11.21 22.34 -14.97
CA ASN A 188 12.67 22.43 -15.22
C ASN A 188 13.68 22.42 -14.04
N ALA A 189 14.95 21.98 -14.14
CA ALA A 189 15.86 21.60 -15.24
C ALA A 189 17.11 20.85 -14.68
N SER A 190 17.99 20.42 -15.59
CA SER A 190 19.25 19.69 -15.41
C SER A 190 20.41 20.50 -14.77
N GLY A 191 21.36 19.75 -14.19
CA GLY A 191 22.40 20.22 -13.26
C GLY A 191 22.10 19.71 -11.85
N SER A 192 23.10 19.35 -11.03
CA SER A 192 22.77 18.77 -9.72
C SER A 192 22.26 19.83 -8.75
N SER A 193 20.94 19.95 -8.66
CA SER A 193 20.19 20.85 -7.78
C SER A 193 20.19 20.42 -6.30
N TYR A 194 20.99 19.41 -5.95
CA TYR A 194 21.02 18.77 -4.64
C TYR A 194 22.31 19.15 -3.89
N ALA A 195 22.19 19.54 -2.62
CA ALA A 195 23.30 19.95 -1.76
C ALA A 195 23.92 18.79 -0.94
N GLY A 196 23.15 17.71 -0.72
CA GLY A 196 23.51 16.64 0.21
C GLY A 196 23.26 16.99 1.68
N SER A 197 23.16 15.96 2.52
CA SER A 197 22.74 16.10 3.93
C SER A 197 23.69 16.95 4.76
N LEU A 198 24.99 16.89 4.47
CA LEU A 198 26.01 17.60 5.25
C LEU A 198 25.86 19.13 5.16
N ALA A 199 25.36 19.65 4.03
CA ALA A 199 25.09 21.07 3.86
C ALA A 199 23.98 21.58 4.81
N CYS A 200 23.07 20.70 5.23
CA CYS A 200 21.98 21.06 6.14
C CYS A 200 22.45 21.20 7.60
N LYS A 201 23.53 20.49 7.98
CA LYS A 201 24.00 20.37 9.38
C LYS A 201 24.36 21.72 10.02
N THR A 202 24.92 22.65 9.26
CA THR A 202 25.41 23.94 9.77
C THR A 202 24.28 24.82 10.32
N CYS A 203 23.11 24.80 9.68
CA CYS A 203 21.94 25.58 10.08
C CYS A 203 20.88 24.76 10.83
N HIS A 204 20.82 23.45 10.61
CA HIS A 204 19.79 22.54 11.16
C HIS A 204 20.40 21.41 11.98
N ILE A 205 21.28 21.74 12.93
CA ILE A 205 22.04 20.75 13.70
C ILE A 205 21.15 19.76 14.46
N ASP A 206 20.09 20.23 15.11
CA ASP A 206 19.21 19.38 15.92
C ASP A 206 18.46 18.38 15.03
N GLN A 207 17.90 18.85 13.93
CA GLN A 207 17.21 17.99 12.96
C GLN A 207 18.18 17.01 12.32
N PHE A 208 19.40 17.45 11.98
CA PHE A 208 20.43 16.57 11.40
C PHE A 208 20.83 15.46 12.38
N VAL A 209 21.12 15.81 13.64
CA VAL A 209 21.50 14.85 14.68
C VAL A 209 20.38 13.85 14.95
N SER A 210 19.13 14.34 15.05
CA SER A 210 17.96 13.48 15.21
C SER A 210 17.77 12.56 14.00
N TRP A 211 17.70 13.13 12.80
CA TRP A 211 17.49 12.39 11.55
C TRP A 211 18.54 11.27 11.37
N SER A 212 19.82 11.56 11.60
CA SER A 212 20.94 10.63 11.39
C SER A 212 20.83 9.33 12.22
N GLN A 213 19.99 9.34 13.25
CA GLN A 213 19.74 8.22 14.13
C GLN A 213 18.47 7.43 13.78
N THR A 214 17.62 7.96 12.91
CA THR A 214 16.37 7.32 12.48
C THR A 214 16.62 6.13 11.55
N GLY A 215 15.60 5.28 11.39
CA GLY A 215 15.61 4.19 10.41
C GLY A 215 15.70 4.67 8.95
N MET A 216 15.23 5.88 8.65
CA MET A 216 15.29 6.47 7.29
C MET A 216 16.74 6.77 6.89
N ALA A 217 17.49 7.49 7.74
CA ALA A 217 18.90 7.78 7.51
C ALA A 217 19.76 6.51 7.47
N ARG A 218 19.39 5.50 8.27
CA ARG A 218 20.13 4.23 8.43
C ARG A 218 19.57 3.10 7.57
N MET A 219 18.72 3.40 6.59
CA MET A 219 18.07 2.37 5.78
C MET A 219 19.07 1.63 4.89
N LEU A 220 20.07 2.32 4.35
CA LEU A 220 21.21 1.72 3.67
C LEU A 220 22.48 2.27 4.33
N ARG A 221 23.42 1.41 4.69
CA ARG A 221 24.73 1.83 5.23
C ARG A 221 25.85 0.99 4.62
N PRO A 222 27.03 1.58 4.34
CA PRO A 222 28.24 0.79 4.17
C PRO A 222 28.45 -0.11 5.39
N VAL A 223 28.96 -1.32 5.15
CA VAL A 223 29.27 -2.25 6.24
C VAL A 223 30.42 -1.75 7.10
N ASP A 224 30.19 -1.77 8.40
CA ASP A 224 31.13 -1.53 9.48
C ASP A 224 30.67 -2.31 10.74
N ALA A 225 31.48 -2.31 11.80
CA ALA A 225 31.18 -3.05 13.03
C ALA A 225 29.93 -2.55 13.78
N GLU A 226 29.49 -1.30 13.56
CA GLU A 226 28.32 -0.72 14.22
C GLU A 226 27.02 -0.91 13.41
N SER A 227 27.14 -1.04 12.10
CA SER A 227 26.04 -1.16 11.15
C SER A 227 25.53 -2.59 11.02
N VAL A 228 26.39 -3.60 11.24
CA VAL A 228 26.06 -5.01 11.12
C VAL A 228 25.46 -5.51 12.43
N ILE A 229 24.22 -5.99 12.38
CA ILE A 229 23.54 -6.58 13.55
C ILE A 229 23.51 -8.11 13.51
N GLY A 230 23.84 -8.72 12.36
CA GLY A 230 23.84 -10.16 12.19
C GLY A 230 25.08 -10.83 12.76
N ASP A 231 24.92 -12.09 13.12
CA ASP A 231 26.00 -12.94 13.62
C ASP A 231 26.81 -13.53 12.46
N PHE A 232 28.00 -12.96 12.21
CA PHE A 232 28.94 -13.41 11.18
C PHE A 232 30.01 -14.40 11.67
N GLU A 233 29.77 -15.06 12.80
CA GLU A 233 30.67 -16.09 13.35
C GLU A 233 30.07 -17.51 13.20
N THR A 234 28.81 -17.61 12.78
CA THR A 234 28.05 -18.87 12.71
C THR A 234 27.92 -19.42 11.29
N LYS A 235 28.12 -20.74 11.14
CA LYS A 235 27.75 -21.50 9.94
C LYS A 235 26.27 -21.88 9.99
N TYR A 236 25.53 -21.68 8.91
CA TYR A 236 24.09 -21.88 8.90
C TYR A 236 23.61 -22.78 7.75
N ILE A 237 22.62 -23.63 8.05
CA ILE A 237 21.85 -24.35 7.03
C ILE A 237 20.40 -23.88 7.20
N VAL A 238 19.87 -23.21 6.18
CA VAL A 238 18.47 -22.78 6.16
C VAL A 238 17.61 -23.99 5.77
N ALA A 239 16.43 -24.12 6.39
CA ALA A 239 15.43 -25.12 6.00
C ALA A 239 15.20 -25.11 4.46
N GLY A 240 15.15 -26.29 3.84
CA GLY A 240 15.08 -26.44 2.37
C GLY A 240 16.41 -26.70 1.66
N GLY A 241 17.48 -27.07 2.37
CA GLY A 241 18.74 -27.54 1.76
C GLY A 241 19.73 -26.44 1.34
N THR A 242 19.37 -25.17 1.54
CA THR A 242 20.27 -24.03 1.34
C THR A 242 21.31 -23.96 2.46
N ALA A 243 22.59 -24.07 2.12
CA ALA A 243 23.68 -23.87 3.07
C ALA A 243 24.36 -22.51 2.82
N ALA A 244 24.47 -21.70 3.88
CA ALA A 244 25.15 -20.39 3.85
C ALA A 244 26.11 -20.29 5.04
N GLN A 245 27.34 -19.84 4.81
CA GLN A 245 28.30 -19.62 5.90
C GLN A 245 28.64 -18.14 5.99
N MET A 246 28.51 -17.61 7.21
CA MET A 246 28.80 -16.22 7.47
C MET A 246 30.16 -16.20 8.13
N SER A 247 31.04 -15.34 7.65
CA SER A 247 32.37 -15.20 8.21
C SER A 247 32.79 -13.75 8.28
N ARG A 248 33.62 -13.45 9.28
CA ARG A 248 34.22 -12.14 9.49
C ARG A 248 35.73 -12.26 9.49
N HIS A 249 36.40 -11.38 8.77
CA HIS A 249 37.85 -11.23 8.79
C HIS A 249 38.20 -9.76 9.04
N LYS A 250 38.60 -9.44 10.28
CA LYS A 250 38.81 -8.06 10.75
C LYS A 250 37.55 -7.20 10.54
N ALA A 251 37.61 -6.20 9.67
CA ALA A 251 36.51 -5.31 9.32
C ALA A 251 35.68 -5.79 8.13
N LEU A 252 36.05 -6.90 7.49
CA LEU A 252 35.36 -7.44 6.32
C LEU A 252 34.39 -8.56 6.72
N PHE A 253 33.24 -8.55 6.07
CA PHE A 253 32.15 -9.51 6.29
C PHE A 253 31.88 -10.26 5.00
N PHE A 254 31.64 -11.56 5.11
CA PHE A 254 31.45 -12.45 3.97
C PHE A 254 30.26 -13.36 4.18
N MET A 255 29.56 -13.66 3.08
CA MET A 255 28.51 -14.65 2.99
C MET A 255 28.91 -15.65 1.89
N ASP A 256 29.18 -16.88 2.29
CA ASP A 256 29.46 -17.98 1.38
C ASP A 256 28.15 -18.72 1.10
N LEU A 257 27.76 -18.82 -0.17
CA LEU A 257 26.56 -19.53 -0.60
C LEU A 257 26.95 -20.84 -1.29
N ARG A 258 26.30 -21.94 -0.90
CA ARG A 258 26.55 -23.24 -1.53
C ARG A 258 25.85 -23.32 -2.89
N ARG A 259 26.60 -23.62 -3.95
CA ARG A 259 26.06 -23.84 -5.29
C ARG A 259 25.24 -25.11 -5.37
N THR A 260 24.20 -25.12 -6.19
CA THR A 260 23.38 -26.31 -6.48
C THR A 260 24.23 -27.43 -7.09
N SER A 261 25.17 -27.07 -7.96
CA SER A 261 26.15 -27.98 -8.58
C SER A 261 27.24 -28.50 -7.62
N GLY A 262 27.25 -28.03 -6.37
CA GLY A 262 28.33 -28.28 -5.42
C GLY A 262 29.41 -27.20 -5.44
N GLY A 263 30.11 -27.06 -4.30
CA GLY A 263 31.06 -25.97 -4.06
C GLY A 263 30.42 -24.74 -3.41
N TRP A 264 31.23 -23.71 -3.18
CA TRP A 264 30.85 -22.48 -2.48
C TRP A 264 31.26 -21.27 -3.30
N ASP A 265 30.37 -20.27 -3.35
CA ASP A 265 30.67 -18.95 -3.88
C ASP A 265 30.74 -17.95 -2.73
N ARG A 266 31.83 -17.20 -2.66
CA ARG A 266 32.08 -16.22 -1.61
C ARG A 266 31.67 -14.83 -2.05
N TYR A 267 30.81 -14.18 -1.28
CA TYR A 267 30.40 -12.79 -1.50
C TYR A 267 30.88 -11.91 -0.35
N ARG A 268 31.60 -10.84 -0.68
CA ARG A 268 31.86 -9.76 0.28
C ARG A 268 30.55 -9.00 0.53
N VAL A 269 30.27 -8.69 1.79
CA VAL A 269 29.14 -7.83 2.14
C VAL A 269 29.62 -6.39 2.18
N ASP A 270 29.01 -5.54 1.36
CA ASP A 270 29.42 -4.14 1.19
C ASP A 270 28.43 -3.16 1.82
N PHE A 271 27.15 -3.54 1.88
CA PHE A 271 26.11 -2.72 2.50
C PHE A 271 25.16 -3.53 3.38
N THR A 272 24.66 -2.88 4.42
CA THR A 272 23.50 -3.32 5.20
C THR A 272 22.26 -2.56 4.76
N ILE A 273 21.10 -3.22 4.80
CA ILE A 273 19.79 -2.64 4.46
C ILE A 273 18.83 -2.92 5.61
N GLY A 274 18.36 -1.86 6.26
CA GLY A 274 17.51 -1.92 7.45
C GLY A 274 18.26 -2.33 8.74
N SER A 275 17.62 -2.08 9.88
CA SER A 275 18.23 -2.31 11.21
C SER A 275 17.24 -2.55 12.35
N LYS A 276 15.94 -2.38 12.09
CA LYS A 276 14.90 -2.36 13.13
C LYS A 276 14.53 -3.76 13.62
N TRP A 277 14.06 -4.60 12.70
CA TRP A 277 13.55 -5.96 12.98
C TRP A 277 14.31 -7.05 12.25
N GLN A 278 14.88 -6.66 11.12
CA GLN A 278 15.61 -7.51 10.20
C GLN A 278 16.65 -6.65 9.48
N GLN A 279 17.73 -7.29 9.05
CA GLN A 279 18.76 -6.67 8.24
C GLN A 279 19.04 -7.54 7.02
N ALA A 280 18.85 -6.92 5.86
CA ALA A 280 19.30 -7.45 4.58
C ALA A 280 20.74 -6.99 4.31
N TYR A 281 21.40 -7.67 3.39
CA TYR A 281 22.80 -7.45 3.06
C TYR A 281 22.97 -7.38 1.56
N ALA A 282 23.85 -6.51 1.07
CA ALA A 282 24.12 -6.39 -0.34
C ALA A 282 25.61 -6.50 -0.64
N THR A 283 25.89 -7.11 -1.79
CA THR A 283 27.23 -7.31 -2.33
C THR A 283 27.42 -6.49 -3.59
N ARG A 284 28.61 -5.93 -3.79
CA ARG A 284 29.00 -5.29 -5.05
C ARG A 284 29.61 -6.34 -5.98
N MET A 285 28.95 -6.55 -7.11
CA MET A 285 29.42 -7.46 -8.14
C MET A 285 30.58 -6.86 -8.93
N PRO A 286 31.38 -7.66 -9.68
CA PRO A 286 32.44 -7.13 -10.55
C PRO A 286 31.96 -6.12 -11.60
N SER A 287 30.68 -6.17 -12.00
CA SER A 287 30.06 -5.16 -12.88
C SER A 287 29.91 -3.78 -12.21
N GLY A 288 30.08 -3.69 -10.90
CA GLY A 288 29.84 -2.50 -10.09
C GLY A 288 28.42 -2.41 -9.52
N GLU A 289 27.48 -3.24 -10.00
CA GLU A 289 26.10 -3.30 -9.54
C GLU A 289 25.99 -3.86 -8.12
N LEU A 290 24.97 -3.42 -7.38
CA LEU A 290 24.67 -3.92 -6.05
C LEU A 290 23.57 -4.97 -6.14
N HIS A 291 23.77 -6.12 -5.51
CA HIS A 291 22.78 -7.19 -5.45
C HIS A 291 22.46 -7.53 -4.00
N VAL A 292 21.17 -7.69 -3.71
CA VAL A 292 20.67 -8.03 -2.38
C VAL A 292 20.82 -9.54 -2.17
N LEU A 293 21.65 -9.91 -1.20
CA LEU A 293 21.90 -11.30 -0.83
C LEU A 293 20.63 -11.96 -0.28
N PRO A 294 20.43 -13.27 -0.53
CA PRO A 294 19.18 -13.95 -0.22
C PRO A 294 18.97 -14.24 1.27
N ILE A 295 20.06 -14.32 2.03
CA ILE A 295 20.02 -14.62 3.46
C ILE A 295 20.04 -13.33 4.25
N GLN A 296 19.08 -13.18 5.15
CA GLN A 296 18.90 -11.98 5.98
C GLN A 296 18.88 -12.34 7.45
N TYR A 297 19.28 -11.40 8.30
CA TYR A 297 19.31 -11.63 9.74
C TYR A 297 18.04 -11.10 10.39
N ASN A 298 17.28 -11.97 11.05
CA ASN A 298 16.11 -11.56 11.82
C ASN A 298 16.51 -11.26 13.28
N LYS A 299 16.33 -10.00 13.69
CA LYS A 299 16.72 -9.53 15.03
C LYS A 299 15.83 -10.10 16.14
N LEU A 300 14.53 -10.29 15.84
CA LEU A 300 13.56 -10.79 16.83
C LEU A 300 13.80 -12.26 17.17
N ARG A 301 14.10 -13.09 16.16
CA ARG A 301 14.39 -14.52 16.31
C ARG A 301 15.87 -14.82 16.57
N LYS A 302 16.73 -13.81 16.44
CA LYS A 302 18.20 -13.92 16.50
C LYS A 302 18.74 -15.02 15.56
N SER A 303 18.21 -15.07 14.34
CA SER A 303 18.54 -16.14 13.39
C SER A 303 18.61 -15.65 11.95
N TRP A 304 19.39 -16.36 11.14
CA TRP A 304 19.47 -16.18 9.70
C TRP A 304 18.28 -16.85 9.00
N ILE A 305 17.72 -16.21 7.99
CA ILE A 305 16.58 -16.72 7.22
C ILE A 305 16.81 -16.53 5.72
N ASN A 306 16.30 -17.46 4.90
CA ASN A 306 16.12 -17.20 3.47
C ASN A 306 14.89 -16.31 3.32
N TYR A 307 15.14 -15.03 3.05
CA TYR A 307 14.09 -14.02 2.98
C TYR A 307 13.19 -14.23 1.77
N TRP A 308 13.79 -14.47 0.61
CA TRP A 308 13.05 -14.60 -0.64
C TRP A 308 12.13 -15.83 -0.63
N SER A 309 12.55 -16.95 -0.01
CA SER A 309 11.65 -18.10 0.17
C SER A 309 10.45 -17.84 1.08
N THR A 310 10.49 -16.76 1.88
CA THR A 310 9.39 -16.36 2.77
C THR A 310 8.35 -15.51 2.04
N ILE A 311 8.77 -14.64 1.13
CA ILE A 311 7.90 -13.65 0.49
C ILE A 311 7.52 -13.99 -0.96
N ASP A 312 8.35 -14.78 -1.65
CA ASP A 312 8.09 -15.16 -3.03
C ASP A 312 7.31 -16.48 -3.12
N PRO A 313 6.78 -16.83 -4.31
CA PRO A 313 6.32 -18.18 -4.56
C PRO A 313 7.44 -19.22 -4.36
N HIS A 314 7.07 -20.43 -3.96
CA HIS A 314 7.99 -21.55 -3.87
C HIS A 314 8.65 -21.81 -5.24
N GLY A 315 9.97 -22.00 -5.26
CA GLY A 315 10.73 -22.23 -6.50
C GLY A 315 10.96 -20.97 -7.34
N SER A 316 10.77 -19.77 -6.76
CA SER A 316 11.19 -18.53 -7.43
C SER A 316 12.71 -18.46 -7.55
N GLU A 317 13.20 -17.84 -8.62
CA GLU A 317 14.63 -17.64 -8.88
C GLU A 317 15.37 -16.99 -7.70
N ARG A 318 14.73 -16.04 -6.99
CA ARG A 318 15.33 -15.40 -5.81
C ARG A 318 15.40 -16.31 -4.59
N SER A 319 14.48 -17.27 -4.47
CA SER A 319 14.46 -18.23 -3.36
C SER A 319 15.53 -19.32 -3.50
N GLU A 320 16.03 -19.55 -4.73
CA GLU A 320 17.10 -20.51 -5.05
C GLU A 320 18.49 -19.92 -4.82
N THR A 321 18.93 -19.97 -3.57
CA THR A 321 20.21 -19.36 -3.15
C THR A 321 21.45 -19.91 -3.85
N GLY A 322 21.43 -21.17 -4.28
CA GLY A 322 22.54 -21.82 -4.97
C GLY A 322 22.78 -21.33 -6.40
N GLU A 323 21.84 -20.58 -6.97
CA GLU A 323 21.92 -19.98 -8.30
C GLU A 323 21.99 -18.44 -8.26
N PHE A 324 22.28 -17.85 -7.09
CA PHE A 324 22.30 -16.40 -6.89
C PHE A 324 23.15 -15.64 -7.94
N TYR A 325 24.26 -16.23 -8.41
CA TYR A 325 25.12 -15.65 -9.45
C TYR A 325 24.42 -15.43 -10.81
N ARG A 326 23.34 -16.17 -11.09
CA ARG A 326 22.50 -16.05 -12.29
C ARG A 326 21.35 -15.06 -12.13
N ALA A 327 20.85 -14.89 -10.90
CA ALA A 327 19.65 -14.13 -10.55
C ALA A 327 19.83 -12.59 -10.58
N ARG A 328 20.45 -12.05 -11.63
CA ARG A 328 20.96 -10.66 -11.63
C ARG A 328 19.84 -9.61 -11.65
N ASP A 329 18.85 -9.73 -12.52
CA ASP A 329 17.79 -8.72 -12.63
C ASP A 329 16.91 -8.67 -11.37
N VAL A 330 16.57 -9.84 -10.83
CA VAL A 330 15.63 -9.98 -9.71
C VAL A 330 16.26 -9.65 -8.35
N THR A 331 17.59 -9.70 -8.23
CA THR A 331 18.31 -9.34 -6.99
C THR A 331 18.95 -7.95 -7.04
N SER A 332 18.83 -7.23 -8.16
CA SER A 332 19.40 -5.88 -8.32
C SER A 332 18.85 -4.91 -7.28
N TYR A 333 19.73 -4.29 -6.50
CA TYR A 333 19.36 -3.27 -5.52
C TYR A 333 18.86 -2.00 -6.21
N GLN A 334 19.53 -1.55 -7.27
CA GLN A 334 19.18 -0.35 -8.03
C GLN A 334 17.75 -0.42 -8.57
N GLN A 335 17.35 -1.58 -9.09
CA GLN A 335 16.01 -1.76 -9.66
C GLN A 335 14.93 -1.91 -8.58
N ASN A 336 15.22 -2.64 -7.49
CA ASN A 336 14.17 -3.13 -6.59
C ASN A 336 14.12 -2.41 -5.22
N CYS A 337 15.19 -1.74 -4.80
CA CYS A 337 15.34 -1.22 -3.43
C CYS A 337 15.77 0.24 -3.38
N ALA A 338 16.69 0.64 -4.26
CA ALA A 338 17.22 2.00 -4.32
C ALA A 338 16.12 3.09 -4.40
N PRO A 339 15.00 2.90 -5.13
CA PRO A 339 13.95 3.92 -5.17
C PRO A 339 13.49 4.40 -3.79
N CYS A 340 13.48 3.52 -2.78
CA CYS A 340 12.98 3.83 -1.44
C CYS A 340 14.08 3.87 -0.36
N HIS A 341 15.22 3.20 -0.58
CA HIS A 341 16.22 2.96 0.47
C HIS A 341 17.50 3.80 0.31
N THR A 342 17.59 4.65 -0.71
CA THR A 342 18.74 5.52 -0.94
C THR A 342 18.31 6.89 -1.46
N SER A 343 19.26 7.83 -1.54
CA SER A 343 18.98 9.21 -1.92
C SER A 343 19.34 9.51 -3.37
N GLN A 344 18.37 10.12 -4.07
CA GLN A 344 18.45 10.47 -5.50
C GLN A 344 19.04 9.33 -6.36
N PRO A 345 18.44 8.12 -6.32
CA PRO A 345 18.93 7.00 -7.13
C PRO A 345 18.77 7.27 -8.62
N ASN A 346 19.71 6.73 -9.40
CA ASN A 346 19.60 6.54 -10.84
C ASN A 346 19.87 5.07 -11.19
N ALA A 347 19.89 4.74 -12.47
CA ALA A 347 19.99 3.35 -12.94
C ALA A 347 21.24 2.61 -12.43
N SER A 348 22.35 3.31 -12.17
CA SER A 348 23.64 2.69 -11.79
C SER A 348 24.17 3.13 -10.43
N SER A 349 23.70 4.25 -9.88
CA SER A 349 24.27 4.89 -8.69
C SER A 349 23.22 5.64 -7.87
N PHE A 350 23.66 6.19 -6.75
CA PHE A 350 22.89 7.05 -5.86
C PHE A 350 23.81 8.10 -5.25
N ARG A 351 23.24 9.16 -4.71
CA ARG A 351 23.98 10.29 -4.14
C ARG A 351 24.48 10.01 -2.73
N GLU A 352 23.58 9.59 -1.85
CA GLU A 352 23.88 9.28 -0.44
C GLU A 352 23.16 7.99 -0.05
N PRO A 353 23.80 7.10 0.74
CA PRO A 353 23.12 5.94 1.29
C PRO A 353 22.06 6.37 2.32
N GLY A 354 20.94 5.65 2.37
CA GLY A 354 19.80 5.99 3.22
C GLY A 354 18.94 7.10 2.61
N VAL A 355 17.87 7.47 3.31
CA VAL A 355 16.92 8.51 2.87
C VAL A 355 17.33 9.86 3.48
N ASN A 356 17.89 10.74 2.66
CA ASN A 356 18.41 12.04 3.06
C ASN A 356 17.32 13.12 3.20
N CYS A 357 17.75 14.30 3.68
CA CYS A 357 16.90 15.48 3.82
C CYS A 357 16.16 15.80 2.51
N GLU A 358 16.86 15.73 1.38
CA GLU A 358 16.36 16.17 0.07
C GLU A 358 15.38 15.18 -0.57
N MET A 359 15.28 13.95 -0.09
CA MET A 359 14.21 13.02 -0.46
C MET A 359 12.84 13.50 0.05
N CYS A 360 12.83 14.28 1.14
CA CYS A 360 11.62 14.84 1.75
C CYS A 360 11.53 16.37 1.66
N HIS A 361 12.62 17.08 1.36
CA HIS A 361 12.65 18.55 1.27
C HIS A 361 13.00 19.06 -0.13
N GLY A 362 13.21 18.16 -1.10
CA GLY A 362 13.53 18.52 -2.47
C GLY A 362 14.96 19.03 -2.67
N PRO A 363 15.29 19.46 -3.90
CA PRO A 363 16.64 19.89 -4.25
C PRO A 363 17.00 21.20 -3.55
N SER A 364 18.01 21.17 -2.68
CA SER A 364 18.27 22.26 -1.74
C SER A 364 19.52 23.09 -2.05
N ALA A 365 20.18 22.91 -3.20
CA ALA A 365 21.42 23.62 -3.52
C ALA A 365 21.29 25.16 -3.47
N ALA A 366 20.20 25.70 -4.03
CA ALA A 366 19.92 27.13 -3.95
C ALA A 366 19.67 27.59 -2.50
N HIS A 367 18.95 26.79 -1.71
CA HIS A 367 18.64 27.08 -0.31
C HIS A 367 19.89 27.06 0.57
N ALA A 368 20.76 26.06 0.39
CA ALA A 368 22.04 25.96 1.08
C ALA A 368 22.96 27.17 0.79
N SER A 369 22.75 27.85 -0.35
CA SER A 369 23.47 29.07 -0.73
C SER A 369 22.82 30.36 -0.21
N GLY A 370 21.79 30.27 0.64
CA GLY A 370 21.12 31.41 1.27
C GLY A 370 19.78 31.83 0.64
N ASN A 371 19.30 31.14 -0.41
CA ASN A 371 17.96 31.40 -0.93
C ASN A 371 16.87 30.80 -0.03
N PRO A 372 15.61 31.27 -0.13
CA PRO A 372 14.49 30.60 0.53
C PRO A 372 14.39 29.12 0.14
N ALA A 373 13.88 28.29 1.07
CA ALA A 373 13.65 26.88 0.80
C ALA A 373 12.67 26.72 -0.38
N PRO A 374 12.92 25.74 -1.29
CA PRO A 374 12.08 25.56 -2.48
C PRO A 374 10.63 25.21 -2.14
N TRP A 375 10.39 24.60 -0.97
CA TRP A 375 9.06 24.40 -0.41
C TRP A 375 9.12 24.12 1.11
N SER A 376 7.95 24.08 1.76
CA SER A 376 7.81 23.81 3.20
C SER A 376 6.59 22.95 3.50
N PHE A 377 6.76 21.95 4.38
CA PHE A 377 5.65 21.14 4.92
C PHE A 377 4.57 21.97 5.61
N ARG A 378 4.89 23.19 6.09
CA ARG A 378 3.90 24.09 6.71
C ARG A 378 2.84 24.58 5.74
N ASN A 379 3.17 24.60 4.45
CA ASN A 379 2.31 25.15 3.40
C ASN A 379 1.63 24.04 2.57
N LEU A 380 1.86 22.76 2.90
CA LEU A 380 1.24 21.64 2.21
C LEU A 380 -0.14 21.35 2.78
N ASP A 381 -1.08 21.01 1.90
CA ASP A 381 -2.28 20.31 2.33
C ASP A 381 -1.98 18.86 2.70
N HIS A 382 -2.92 18.22 3.38
CA HIS A 382 -2.76 16.84 3.86
C HIS A 382 -2.43 15.84 2.74
N LYS A 383 -2.96 16.05 1.53
CA LYS A 383 -2.72 15.16 0.37
C LYS A 383 -1.27 15.26 -0.09
N SER A 384 -0.81 16.49 -0.33
CA SER A 384 0.56 16.78 -0.74
C SER A 384 1.57 16.34 0.34
N TYR A 385 1.21 16.47 1.62
CA TYR A 385 2.03 15.96 2.71
C TYR A 385 2.20 14.44 2.61
N VAL A 386 1.09 13.70 2.46
CA VAL A 386 1.11 12.24 2.35
C VAL A 386 1.87 11.79 1.10
N ASP A 387 1.74 12.48 -0.03
CA ASP A 387 2.47 12.16 -1.26
C ASP A 387 4.00 12.16 -1.09
N VAL A 388 4.53 12.96 -0.14
CA VAL A 388 5.96 12.93 0.19
C VAL A 388 6.38 11.62 0.84
N CYS A 389 5.58 11.11 1.79
CA CYS A 389 5.84 9.83 2.46
C CYS A 389 5.58 8.64 1.54
N ALA A 390 4.59 8.79 0.67
CA ALA A 390 4.11 7.76 -0.22
C ALA A 390 5.08 7.46 -1.38
N GLN A 391 6.11 8.29 -1.60
CA GLN A 391 7.26 7.96 -2.45
C GLN A 391 7.87 6.60 -2.12
N CYS A 392 7.80 6.19 -0.85
CA CYS A 392 8.40 4.95 -0.35
C CYS A 392 7.37 4.04 0.33
N HIS A 393 6.37 4.60 1.00
CA HIS A 393 5.39 3.87 1.80
C HIS A 393 4.08 3.54 1.05
N ALA A 394 4.08 3.67 -0.28
CA ALA A 394 2.97 3.29 -1.15
C ALA A 394 3.42 2.34 -2.26
N GLN A 395 2.98 1.08 -2.20
CA GLN A 395 3.28 0.04 -3.20
C GLN A 395 2.76 0.39 -4.60
N SER A 396 1.68 1.16 -4.68
CA SER A 396 1.05 1.56 -5.94
C SER A 396 1.76 2.69 -6.68
N ALA A 397 2.71 3.38 -6.05
CA ALA A 397 3.39 4.54 -6.62
C ALA A 397 4.20 4.19 -7.90
N LEU A 398 3.83 4.77 -9.05
CA LEU A 398 4.61 4.69 -10.29
C LEU A 398 5.60 5.84 -10.33
N ARG A 399 6.79 5.60 -9.78
CA ARG A 399 7.77 6.67 -9.61
C ARG A 399 8.39 7.11 -10.93
N GLU A 400 8.38 8.41 -11.17
CA GLU A 400 9.25 9.10 -12.14
C GLU A 400 10.42 9.78 -11.39
N PRO A 401 11.62 9.92 -11.99
CA PRO A 401 12.72 10.62 -11.33
C PRO A 401 12.42 12.12 -11.10
N GLN A 402 12.78 12.62 -9.91
CA GLN A 402 13.19 14.01 -9.65
C GLN A 402 12.12 15.12 -9.79
N MET A 403 10.83 14.83 -9.57
CA MET A 403 9.79 15.88 -9.43
C MET A 403 9.58 16.28 -7.96
N PHE A 404 9.54 17.58 -7.68
CA PHE A 404 9.18 18.14 -6.37
C PHE A 404 8.13 19.28 -6.49
N PRO A 405 7.07 19.30 -5.64
CA PRO A 405 6.70 18.25 -4.69
C PRO A 405 6.40 16.92 -5.41
N PRO A 406 6.60 15.76 -4.76
CA PRO A 406 6.45 14.46 -5.41
C PRO A 406 5.04 14.29 -5.95
N ARG A 407 4.94 13.93 -7.22
CA ARG A 407 3.70 13.46 -7.85
C ARG A 407 4.01 12.28 -8.74
N TYR A 408 3.14 11.30 -8.69
CA TYR A 408 3.23 10.10 -9.50
C TYR A 408 1.85 9.54 -9.72
N GLU A 409 1.66 8.92 -10.88
CA GLU A 409 0.51 8.07 -11.10
C GLU A 409 0.58 6.86 -10.17
N ARG A 410 -0.56 6.24 -9.88
CA ARG A 410 -0.61 5.01 -9.08
C ARG A 410 -1.18 3.87 -9.89
N ARG A 411 -0.72 2.65 -9.64
CA ARG A 411 -1.36 1.45 -10.18
C ARG A 411 -2.71 1.21 -9.51
N PRO A 412 -3.75 0.79 -10.27
CA PRO A 412 -4.99 0.30 -9.68
C PRO A 412 -4.75 -0.87 -8.71
N TYR A 413 -5.45 -0.88 -7.58
CA TYR A 413 -5.27 -1.90 -6.52
C TYR A 413 -5.72 -3.31 -6.90
N VAL A 414 -6.66 -3.38 -7.81
CA VAL A 414 -7.15 -4.61 -8.42
C VAL A 414 -6.04 -5.36 -9.19
N GLU A 415 -4.94 -4.70 -9.55
CA GLU A 415 -3.82 -5.33 -10.27
C GLU A 415 -2.87 -6.14 -9.39
N PHE A 416 -3.03 -6.11 -8.06
CA PHE A 416 -2.13 -6.80 -7.14
C PHE A 416 -2.61 -8.22 -6.79
N SER A 417 -1.68 -9.06 -6.33
CA SER A 417 -1.95 -10.45 -5.94
C SER A 417 -2.89 -10.57 -4.75
N ARG A 418 -3.45 -11.78 -4.54
CA ARG A 418 -4.23 -12.08 -3.33
C ARG A 418 -3.40 -11.93 -2.04
N ARG A 419 -2.06 -11.93 -2.12
CA ARG A 419 -1.19 -11.71 -0.96
C ARG A 419 -1.23 -10.26 -0.46
N ALA A 420 -1.58 -9.30 -1.32
CA ALA A 420 -1.65 -7.89 -0.96
C ALA A 420 -2.87 -7.53 -0.11
N PHE A 421 -3.92 -8.37 -0.14
CA PHE A 421 -5.21 -8.08 0.50
C PHE A 421 -5.72 -9.23 1.36
N TYR A 422 -6.48 -8.87 2.38
CA TYR A 422 -7.46 -9.74 2.99
C TYR A 422 -8.69 -9.88 2.08
N ARG A 423 -9.48 -10.95 2.23
CA ARG A 423 -10.71 -11.15 1.44
C ARG A 423 -11.77 -10.08 1.65
N ASP A 424 -11.68 -9.36 2.77
CA ASP A 424 -12.51 -8.20 3.06
C ASP A 424 -12.02 -6.89 2.42
N GLY A 425 -10.96 -6.94 1.60
CA GLY A 425 -10.43 -5.82 0.85
C GLY A 425 -9.37 -4.99 1.58
N ARG A 426 -9.12 -5.25 2.87
CA ARG A 426 -8.09 -4.55 3.63
C ARG A 426 -6.69 -4.97 3.20
N PHE A 427 -5.75 -4.06 3.29
CA PHE A 427 -4.36 -4.36 2.94
C PHE A 427 -3.72 -5.29 3.96
N ARG A 428 -2.99 -6.28 3.44
CA ARG A 428 -2.28 -7.26 4.24
C ARG A 428 -0.82 -6.92 4.42
N GLU A 429 -0.18 -6.16 3.53
CA GLU A 429 1.26 -5.91 3.57
C GLU A 429 1.57 -4.47 3.98
N THR A 430 2.59 -4.26 4.83
CA THR A 430 3.04 -2.93 5.29
C THR A 430 3.51 -1.99 4.18
N THR A 431 3.76 -2.50 2.98
CA THR A 431 4.04 -1.68 1.80
C THR A 431 2.83 -0.86 1.33
N PHE A 432 1.63 -1.16 1.82
CA PHE A 432 0.39 -0.44 1.54
C PHE A 432 -0.08 0.47 2.68
N ILE A 433 0.82 0.89 3.59
CA ILE A 433 0.45 1.73 4.75
C ILE A 433 -0.21 3.03 4.33
N VAL A 434 0.34 3.71 3.31
CA VAL A 434 -0.25 4.95 2.81
C VAL A 434 -1.62 4.70 2.21
N GLU A 435 -1.76 3.66 1.40
CA GLU A 435 -3.02 3.32 0.76
C GLU A 435 -4.10 2.98 1.79
N ALA A 436 -3.73 2.23 2.84
CA ALA A 436 -4.61 2.01 3.98
C ALA A 436 -5.01 3.33 4.65
N PHE A 437 -4.04 4.21 4.93
CA PHE A 437 -4.31 5.51 5.53
C PHE A 437 -5.23 6.41 4.71
N GLU A 438 -5.07 6.42 3.39
CA GLU A 438 -5.90 7.23 2.50
C GLU A 438 -7.33 6.69 2.35
N ARG A 439 -7.56 5.43 2.74
CA ARG A 439 -8.91 4.87 2.90
C ARG A 439 -9.62 5.38 4.15
N SER A 440 -8.87 5.88 5.14
CA SER A 440 -9.42 6.33 6.42
C SER A 440 -10.26 7.60 6.31
N SER A 441 -11.28 7.72 7.16
CA SER A 441 -11.99 8.98 7.41
C SER A 441 -11.07 10.04 8.01
N CYS A 442 -10.02 9.64 8.73
CA CYS A 442 -9.01 10.56 9.26
C CYS A 442 -8.37 11.36 8.11
N PHE A 443 -7.97 10.69 7.03
CA PHE A 443 -7.45 11.33 5.82
C PHE A 443 -8.56 12.04 5.03
N ARG A 444 -9.60 11.30 4.62
CA ARG A 444 -10.62 11.78 3.66
C ARG A 444 -11.46 12.94 4.18
N LYS A 445 -11.77 12.95 5.48
CA LYS A 445 -12.67 13.93 6.11
C LYS A 445 -11.93 14.80 7.12
N GLY A 446 -11.12 14.17 7.98
CA GLY A 446 -10.36 14.84 9.03
C GLY A 446 -9.15 15.63 8.52
N LYS A 447 -8.77 15.45 7.24
CA LYS A 447 -7.56 16.04 6.64
C LYS A 447 -6.29 15.73 7.45
N ALA A 448 -6.25 14.59 8.14
CA ALA A 448 -5.06 14.12 8.83
C ALA A 448 -3.98 13.73 7.81
N HIS A 449 -2.72 13.86 8.22
CA HIS A 449 -1.56 13.48 7.42
C HIS A 449 -0.55 12.74 8.31
N CYS A 450 0.52 12.19 7.73
CA CYS A 450 1.47 11.37 8.48
C CYS A 450 2.09 12.15 9.67
N GLY A 451 2.33 13.45 9.52
CA GLY A 451 2.84 14.36 10.56
C GLY A 451 1.87 14.66 11.72
N SER A 452 0.60 14.29 11.59
CA SER A 452 -0.36 14.31 12.70
C SER A 452 -0.01 13.28 13.77
N CYS A 453 0.68 12.20 13.39
CA CYS A 453 0.98 11.05 14.25
C CYS A 453 2.49 10.76 14.37
N HIS A 454 3.25 11.08 13.33
CA HIS A 454 4.68 10.82 13.24
C HIS A 454 5.50 12.12 13.27
N ASP A 455 6.70 12.01 13.84
CA ASP A 455 7.74 13.02 13.76
C ASP A 455 8.97 12.41 13.08
N PRO A 456 9.28 12.81 11.83
CA PRO A 456 10.48 12.34 11.11
C PRO A 456 11.80 12.71 11.80
N HIS A 457 11.77 13.69 12.72
CA HIS A 457 12.92 14.17 13.46
C HIS A 457 12.64 14.14 14.98
N PRO A 458 12.28 12.96 15.53
CA PRO A 458 11.76 12.88 16.88
C PRO A 458 12.89 13.07 17.92
N PRO A 459 12.57 13.57 19.12
CA PRO A 459 13.50 13.46 20.23
C PRO A 459 13.79 11.98 20.53
N ASN A 460 15.03 11.67 20.93
CA ASN A 460 15.49 10.32 21.26
C ASN A 460 15.13 9.23 20.21
N PRO A 461 15.55 9.41 18.95
CA PRO A 461 15.18 8.53 17.83
C PRO A 461 15.62 7.06 18.01
N SER A 462 16.64 6.80 18.81
CA SER A 462 17.10 5.44 19.17
C SER A 462 16.04 4.64 19.91
N GLU A 463 15.27 5.30 20.78
CA GLU A 463 14.15 4.73 21.55
C GLU A 463 12.83 4.83 20.78
N ASN A 464 12.73 5.82 19.87
CA ASN A 464 11.56 6.06 19.04
C ASN A 464 11.70 5.52 17.61
N GLN A 465 11.94 4.22 17.46
CA GLN A 465 12.17 3.61 16.13
C GLN A 465 10.95 3.68 15.19
N LYS A 466 9.76 4.03 15.70
CA LYS A 466 8.53 4.26 14.93
C LYS A 466 8.34 5.72 14.55
N SER A 467 9.22 6.63 15.01
CA SER A 467 9.10 8.06 14.78
C SER A 467 7.73 8.57 15.20
N LEU A 468 7.20 8.13 16.34
CA LEU A 468 5.90 8.57 16.86
C LEU A 468 6.04 9.94 17.48
N ARG A 469 5.12 10.84 17.15
CA ARG A 469 5.04 12.17 17.77
C ARG A 469 4.71 12.08 19.27
N PHE A 470 3.88 11.10 19.65
CA PHE A 470 3.45 10.85 21.02
C PHE A 470 3.89 9.46 21.48
N LEU A 471 5.19 9.26 21.70
CA LEU A 471 5.74 7.93 22.03
C LEU A 471 5.19 7.38 23.36
N ASN A 472 5.16 8.22 24.40
CA ASN A 472 4.82 7.81 25.77
C ASN A 472 3.31 7.77 26.03
N ASP A 473 2.52 8.47 25.21
CA ASP A 473 1.05 8.43 25.26
C ASP A 473 0.45 8.40 23.85
N PRO A 474 0.43 7.22 23.20
CA PRO A 474 0.02 7.10 21.80
C PRO A 474 -1.42 7.56 21.51
N ASP A 475 -2.33 7.51 22.50
CA ASP A 475 -3.73 7.91 22.30
C ASP A 475 -3.86 9.41 21.98
N GLN A 476 -2.86 10.23 22.34
CA GLN A 476 -2.81 11.64 21.95
C GLN A 476 -2.80 11.84 20.42
N MET A 477 -2.36 10.84 19.64
CA MET A 477 -2.50 10.89 18.19
C MET A 477 -3.98 11.04 17.77
N CYS A 478 -4.89 10.37 18.48
CA CYS A 478 -6.32 10.37 18.21
C CYS A 478 -7.03 11.56 18.86
N LEU A 479 -6.64 11.91 20.10
CA LEU A 479 -7.31 12.94 20.91
C LEU A 479 -7.07 14.38 20.42
N GLN A 480 -6.22 14.56 19.40
CA GLN A 480 -6.11 15.82 18.66
C GLN A 480 -7.44 16.22 17.97
N CYS A 481 -8.26 15.23 17.59
CA CYS A 481 -9.53 15.46 16.88
C CYS A 481 -10.73 14.80 17.57
N HIS A 482 -10.51 13.75 18.35
CA HIS A 482 -11.54 13.06 19.11
C HIS A 482 -11.55 13.55 20.55
N ASP A 483 -12.72 13.83 21.12
CA ASP A 483 -12.77 14.26 22.51
C ASP A 483 -12.45 13.12 23.50
N GLY A 484 -12.24 13.48 24.76
CA GLY A 484 -11.88 12.51 25.81
C GLY A 484 -12.99 11.49 26.13
N SER A 485 -14.23 11.68 25.67
CA SER A 485 -15.32 10.73 25.93
C SER A 485 -15.09 9.38 25.26
N PHE A 486 -14.28 9.34 24.20
CA PHE A 486 -13.86 8.11 23.52
C PHE A 486 -12.87 7.27 24.35
N THR A 487 -12.28 7.82 25.42
CA THR A 487 -11.45 7.05 26.36
C THR A 487 -12.25 6.40 27.48
N ALA A 488 -13.55 6.72 27.59
CA ALA A 488 -14.40 6.20 28.64
C ALA A 488 -14.63 4.69 28.48
N ILE A 489 -14.80 4.00 29.59
CA ILE A 489 -15.16 2.57 29.63
C ILE A 489 -16.45 2.28 28.85
N LYS A 490 -17.35 3.27 28.69
CA LYS A 490 -18.55 3.15 27.87
C LYS A 490 -18.25 3.02 26.37
N HIS A 491 -17.12 3.52 25.90
CA HIS A 491 -16.69 3.38 24.51
C HIS A 491 -15.80 2.16 24.33
N THR A 492 -14.79 2.00 25.19
CA THR A 492 -13.79 0.94 25.04
C THR A 492 -14.28 -0.42 25.54
N HIS A 493 -15.25 -0.43 26.47
CA HIS A 493 -15.68 -1.61 27.22
C HIS A 493 -14.53 -2.33 27.95
N HIS A 494 -13.44 -1.62 28.20
CA HIS A 494 -12.25 -2.11 28.90
C HIS A 494 -11.90 -1.16 30.03
N GLU A 495 -11.40 -1.73 31.13
CA GLU A 495 -10.88 -0.94 32.25
C GLU A 495 -9.84 0.08 31.77
N PRO A 496 -9.86 1.33 32.27
CA PRO A 496 -8.91 2.35 31.88
C PRO A 496 -7.45 1.90 32.09
N LYS A 497 -6.55 2.39 31.23
CA LYS A 497 -5.10 2.10 31.27
C LYS A 497 -4.72 0.63 31.02
N THR A 498 -5.64 -0.17 30.47
CA THR A 498 -5.33 -1.51 29.94
C THR A 498 -5.01 -1.44 28.44
N GLU A 499 -4.35 -2.47 27.88
CA GLU A 499 -4.12 -2.56 26.43
C GLU A 499 -5.44 -2.49 25.65
N GLY A 500 -6.51 -3.13 26.14
CA GLY A 500 -7.83 -3.08 25.53
C GLY A 500 -8.47 -1.68 25.50
N SER A 501 -8.08 -0.80 26.43
CA SER A 501 -8.57 0.59 26.46
C SER A 501 -7.86 1.56 25.51
N ARG A 502 -6.78 1.12 24.84
CA ARG A 502 -6.01 1.96 23.90
C ARG A 502 -6.72 2.08 22.55
N CYS A 503 -6.72 3.28 21.97
CA CYS A 503 -7.34 3.52 20.67
C CYS A 503 -6.73 2.59 19.60
N THR A 504 -5.40 2.48 19.61
CA THR A 504 -4.64 1.71 18.62
C THR A 504 -4.91 0.21 18.66
N SER A 505 -5.38 -0.34 19.79
CA SER A 505 -5.64 -1.78 19.93
C SER A 505 -6.81 -2.25 19.06
N CYS A 506 -7.84 -1.41 18.93
CA CYS A 506 -9.04 -1.71 18.14
C CYS A 506 -9.02 -1.05 16.77
N HIS A 507 -8.53 0.19 16.68
CA HIS A 507 -8.54 1.00 15.46
C HIS A 507 -7.32 0.79 14.57
N MET A 508 -6.18 0.35 15.13
CA MET A 508 -4.98 0.02 14.36
C MET A 508 -4.53 -1.42 14.65
N PRO A 509 -5.42 -2.42 14.46
CA PRO A 509 -5.11 -3.80 14.84
C PRO A 509 -3.87 -4.30 14.10
N ARG A 510 -3.10 -5.18 14.75
CA ARG A 510 -1.87 -5.73 14.18
C ARG A 510 -2.23 -6.79 13.14
N ILE A 511 -2.48 -6.36 11.91
CA ILE A 511 -2.91 -7.21 10.78
C ILE A 511 -2.05 -7.01 9.53
N MET A 512 -1.18 -6.00 9.50
CA MET A 512 -0.33 -5.79 8.32
C MET A 512 0.95 -6.61 8.48
N ASN A 513 1.17 -7.61 7.63
CA ASN A 513 2.41 -8.33 7.48
C ASN A 513 3.58 -7.36 7.34
N SER A 514 4.47 -7.43 8.32
CA SER A 514 5.78 -6.79 8.32
C SER A 514 6.83 -7.90 8.41
N LEU A 515 6.75 -8.83 7.45
CA LEU A 515 7.56 -10.03 7.35
C LEU A 515 7.30 -11.04 8.47
N LEU A 516 7.96 -10.90 9.62
CA LEU A 516 7.91 -11.88 10.71
C LEU A 516 7.12 -11.40 11.94
N PHE A 517 6.46 -10.25 11.84
CA PHE A 517 5.49 -9.77 12.83
C PHE A 517 4.37 -9.00 12.11
N LEU A 518 3.28 -8.74 12.84
CA LEU A 518 2.16 -7.94 12.34
C LEU A 518 2.25 -6.51 12.87
N ALA A 519 2.26 -5.54 11.95
CA ALA A 519 2.18 -4.12 12.21
C ALA A 519 0.72 -3.63 12.25
N GLY A 520 0.51 -2.47 12.87
CA GLY A 520 -0.81 -1.87 12.99
C GLY A 520 -1.37 -1.42 11.64
N ASN A 521 -2.65 -1.69 11.41
CA ASN A 521 -3.39 -1.20 10.25
C ASN A 521 -3.48 0.33 10.26
N HIS A 522 -3.28 0.96 9.11
CA HIS A 522 -3.38 2.42 8.97
C HIS A 522 -4.71 2.88 8.37
N GLN A 523 -5.64 1.99 8.02
CA GLN A 523 -6.99 2.42 7.71
C GLN A 523 -7.69 3.06 8.91
N ILE A 524 -7.31 2.75 10.16
CA ILE A 524 -7.67 3.42 11.43
C ILE A 524 -9.18 3.40 11.77
N ASP A 525 -10.05 3.84 10.86
CA ASP A 525 -11.49 3.86 11.02
C ASP A 525 -12.17 2.54 10.65
N ASP A 526 -11.39 1.53 10.26
CA ASP A 526 -11.87 0.17 10.01
C ASP A 526 -12.32 -0.47 11.33
N LYS A 527 -13.63 -0.43 11.57
CA LYS A 527 -14.26 -1.03 12.75
C LYS A 527 -14.21 -2.55 12.64
N PRO A 528 -13.86 -3.29 13.71
CA PRO A 528 -13.79 -4.74 13.68
C PRO A 528 -15.11 -5.37 13.17
N ASN A 529 -15.13 -5.86 11.93
CA ASN A 529 -16.36 -6.32 11.29
C ASN A 529 -16.59 -7.81 11.57
N ALA A 530 -17.39 -8.11 12.59
CA ALA A 530 -17.68 -9.49 12.99
C ALA A 530 -18.36 -10.31 11.87
N ALA A 531 -19.15 -9.68 10.99
CA ALA A 531 -19.81 -10.37 9.88
C ALA A 531 -18.81 -10.81 8.81
N MET A 532 -17.83 -9.97 8.47
CA MET A 532 -16.77 -10.33 7.52
C MET A 532 -15.86 -11.41 8.09
N THR A 533 -15.55 -11.35 9.39
CA THR A 533 -14.82 -12.42 10.08
C THR A 533 -15.62 -13.72 10.15
N ALA A 534 -16.95 -13.67 10.33
CA ALA A 534 -17.80 -14.86 10.26
C ALA A 534 -17.81 -15.48 8.86
N GLN A 535 -17.76 -14.65 7.81
CA GLN A 535 -17.76 -15.09 6.41
C GLN A 535 -16.41 -15.66 5.96
N PHE A 536 -15.31 -14.98 6.26
CA PHE A 536 -13.97 -15.32 5.73
C PHE A 536 -13.06 -15.98 6.76
N GLY A 537 -13.43 -15.98 8.04
CA GLY A 537 -12.60 -16.45 9.14
C GLY A 537 -11.54 -15.43 9.58
N GLN A 538 -10.95 -15.67 10.76
CA GLN A 538 -9.96 -14.78 11.36
C GLN A 538 -8.65 -14.66 10.55
N THR A 539 -8.35 -15.66 9.70
CA THR A 539 -7.15 -15.66 8.83
C THR A 539 -7.30 -14.68 7.67
N GLU A 540 -8.48 -14.63 7.04
CA GLU A 540 -8.73 -13.86 5.81
C GLU A 540 -9.55 -12.58 6.05
N SER A 541 -10.05 -12.37 7.27
CA SER A 541 -10.68 -11.14 7.74
C SER A 541 -10.45 -10.99 9.26
N PRO A 542 -9.22 -10.65 9.68
CA PRO A 542 -8.87 -10.57 11.10
C PRO A 542 -9.62 -9.47 11.83
N ASN A 543 -10.21 -9.84 12.95
CA ASN A 543 -10.90 -8.94 13.87
C ASN A 543 -10.01 -8.57 15.05
N ALA A 544 -9.94 -7.29 15.42
CA ALA A 544 -9.14 -6.79 16.54
C ALA A 544 -9.52 -7.46 17.87
N CYS A 545 -10.81 -7.67 18.13
CA CYS A 545 -11.29 -8.27 19.37
C CYS A 545 -10.81 -9.72 19.50
N LEU A 546 -10.88 -10.49 18.41
CA LEU A 546 -10.47 -11.89 18.39
C LEU A 546 -8.95 -12.09 18.41
N GLN A 547 -8.14 -11.03 18.25
CA GLN A 547 -6.69 -11.12 18.50
C GLN A 547 -6.37 -11.31 19.99
N CYS A 548 -7.16 -10.71 20.88
CA CYS A 548 -7.04 -10.89 22.32
C CYS A 548 -7.97 -12.00 22.84
N HIS A 549 -9.14 -12.16 22.23
CA HIS A 549 -10.16 -13.14 22.59
C HIS A 549 -10.15 -14.37 21.65
N GLY A 550 -8.98 -14.96 21.41
CA GLY A 550 -8.79 -16.03 20.40
C GLY A 550 -9.62 -17.31 20.62
N ASN A 551 -10.13 -17.53 21.83
CA ASN A 551 -11.00 -18.68 22.15
C ASN A 551 -12.49 -18.40 21.91
N ARG A 552 -12.84 -17.22 21.39
CA ARG A 552 -14.23 -16.83 21.10
C ARG A 552 -14.52 -16.93 19.60
N SER A 553 -15.79 -17.17 19.28
CA SER A 553 -16.26 -17.23 17.89
C SER A 553 -16.63 -15.83 17.36
N ALA A 554 -16.71 -15.71 16.04
CA ALA A 554 -17.27 -14.50 15.41
C ALA A 554 -18.75 -14.28 15.78
N GLN A 555 -19.49 -15.36 16.07
CA GLN A 555 -20.85 -15.28 16.59
C GLN A 555 -20.89 -14.65 17.99
N TRP A 556 -20.04 -15.12 18.92
CA TRP A 556 -19.91 -14.52 20.24
C TRP A 556 -19.61 -13.01 20.13
N LEU A 557 -18.69 -12.65 19.24
CA LEU A 557 -18.36 -11.24 19.03
C LEU A 557 -19.56 -10.43 18.52
N THR A 558 -20.33 -11.00 17.58
CA THR A 558 -21.53 -10.35 17.05
C THR A 558 -22.58 -10.11 18.14
N GLU A 559 -22.81 -11.11 19.00
CA GLU A 559 -23.74 -11.01 20.13
C GLU A 559 -23.24 -9.99 21.16
N GLN A 560 -21.95 -10.01 21.48
CA GLN A 560 -21.33 -9.08 22.42
C GLN A 560 -21.44 -7.63 21.94
N LEU A 561 -21.11 -7.35 20.67
CA LEU A 561 -21.22 -6.02 20.07
C LEU A 561 -22.66 -5.51 19.98
N ARG A 562 -23.66 -6.39 19.90
CA ARG A 562 -25.08 -6.01 19.92
C ARG A 562 -25.61 -5.70 21.32
N SER A 563 -24.96 -6.25 22.36
CA SER A 563 -25.36 -6.02 23.76
C SER A 563 -24.92 -4.66 24.29
N TRP A 564 -23.97 -4.01 23.61
CA TRP A 564 -23.48 -2.66 23.87
C TRP A 564 -24.25 -1.66 23.02
#